data_AF-A0A2V8HBI7-F1
#
_entry.id   AF-A0A2V8HBI7-F1
#
_cell.length_a   1.000
_cell.length_b   1.000
_cell.length_c   1.000
_cell.angle_alpha   90.00
_cell.angle_beta   90.00
_cell.angle_gamma   90.00
#
_symmetry.space_group_name_H-M   'P 1'
#
loop_
_entity.id
_entity.type
_entity.pdbx_description
1 polymer ?
#
loop_
_entity_poly.entity_id
_entity_poly.type
_entity_poly.pdbx_seq_one_letter_code
_entity_poly.pdbx_strand_id
1 'polypeptide(L)'
;MTKRLVFFAYGAVAYLIFLGTFLYAIAFVGGIGVPTRLDGDPQSPLLTALAIDAALLTLFAVQHSVMARRWFKEWWTQIAPWTIERSTFVLFASLALIALFWKWQPIGMPIWTVTDPAVRAVLWTLFAAGWGTV
;
A
#
# COMPACT_ATOMS: atom_id res chain seq x y z
N MET A 1 17.50 -9.29 -28.29
CA MET A 1 16.02 -9.32 -28.10
C MET A 1 15.62 -9.86 -26.72
N THR A 2 16.19 -10.97 -26.24
CA THR A 2 15.81 -11.63 -24.98
C THR A 2 15.81 -10.71 -23.75
N LYS A 3 16.85 -9.88 -23.53
CA LYS A 3 16.91 -8.94 -22.39
C LYS A 3 15.76 -7.93 -22.38
N ARG A 4 15.34 -7.43 -23.55
CA ARG A 4 14.21 -6.48 -23.66
C ARG A 4 12.89 -7.15 -23.31
N LEU A 5 12.70 -8.39 -23.76
CA LEU A 5 11.50 -9.17 -23.44
C LEU A 5 11.41 -9.47 -21.93
N VAL A 6 12.53 -9.84 -21.30
CA VAL A 6 12.60 -10.08 -19.85
C VAL A 6 12.27 -8.81 -19.06
N PHE A 7 12.85 -7.65 -19.42
CA PHE A 7 12.57 -6.39 -18.72
C PHE A 7 11.13 -5.94 -18.91
N PHE A 8 10.55 -6.14 -20.10
CA PHE A 8 9.15 -5.87 -20.34
C PHE A 8 8.24 -6.77 -19.49
N ALA A 9 8.47 -8.09 -19.49
CA ALA A 9 7.71 -9.03 -18.70
C ALA A 9 7.80 -8.72 -17.19
N TYR A 10 9.01 -8.39 -16.71
CA TYR A 10 9.22 -7.96 -15.32
C TYR A 10 8.42 -6.70 -14.98
N GLY A 11 8.45 -5.68 -15.84
CA GLY A 11 7.68 -4.46 -15.67
C GLY A 11 6.17 -4.71 -15.67
N ALA A 12 5.68 -5.57 -16.57
CA ALA A 12 4.28 -5.95 -16.63
C ALA A 12 3.83 -6.65 -15.34
N VAL A 13 4.62 -7.61 -14.83
CA VAL A 13 4.34 -8.29 -13.56
C VAL A 13 4.34 -7.31 -12.40
N ALA A 14 5.33 -6.43 -12.31
CA ALA A 14 5.40 -5.41 -11.25
C ALA A 14 4.18 -4.48 -11.28
N TYR A 15 3.73 -4.08 -12.48
CA TYR A 15 2.53 -3.25 -12.65
C TYR A 15 1.25 -3.99 -12.26
N LEU A 16 1.11 -5.26 -12.63
CA LEU A 16 -0.05 -6.07 -12.24
C LEU A 16 -0.12 -6.27 -10.71
N ILE A 17 1.04 -6.50 -10.07
CA ILE A 17 1.12 -6.58 -8.61
C ILE A 17 0.71 -5.26 -7.99
N PHE A 18 1.25 -4.14 -8.48
CA PHE A 18 0.85 -2.81 -8.03
C PHE A 18 -0.63 -2.55 -8.17
N LEU A 19 -1.22 -2.84 -9.34
CA LEU A 19 -2.64 -2.65 -9.59
C LEU A 19 -3.48 -3.48 -8.61
N GLY A 20 -3.11 -4.75 -8.40
CA GLY A 20 -3.77 -5.61 -7.41
C GLY A 20 -3.66 -5.06 -5.98
N THR A 21 -2.46 -4.64 -5.57
CA THR A 21 -2.22 -4.03 -4.25
C THR A 21 -3.00 -2.72 -4.08
N PHE A 22 -3.07 -1.90 -5.12
CA PHE A 22 -3.80 -0.63 -5.11
C PHE A 22 -5.31 -0.84 -4.98
N LEU A 23 -5.90 -1.75 -5.78
CA LEU A 23 -7.31 -2.13 -5.64
C LEU A 23 -7.60 -2.73 -4.27
N TYR A 24 -6.68 -3.55 -3.74
CA TYR A 24 -6.78 -4.06 -2.38
C TYR A 24 -6.73 -2.93 -1.35
N ALA A 25 -5.90 -1.89 -1.55
CA ALA A 25 -5.85 -0.75 -0.65
C ALA A 25 -7.20 0.00 -0.57
N ILE A 26 -7.87 0.20 -1.71
CA ILE A 26 -9.22 0.76 -1.77
C ILE A 26 -10.18 -0.10 -0.94
N ALA A 27 -10.16 -1.41 -1.18
CA ALA A 27 -11.00 -2.38 -0.50
C ALA A 27 -10.72 -2.45 1.02
N PHE A 28 -9.45 -2.37 1.41
CA PHE A 28 -8.98 -2.38 2.79
C PHE A 28 -9.42 -1.15 3.57
N VAL A 29 -9.23 0.05 3.02
CA VAL A 29 -9.65 1.30 3.65
C VAL A 29 -11.18 1.42 3.67
N GLY A 30 -11.87 0.95 2.62
CA GLY A 30 -13.33 0.91 2.59
C GLY A 30 -13.96 -0.22 3.41
N GLY A 31 -13.17 -1.19 3.90
CA GLY A 31 -13.69 -2.37 4.59
C GLY A 31 -14.58 -3.26 3.70
N ILE A 32 -14.30 -3.37 2.40
CA ILE A 32 -15.12 -4.09 1.42
C ILE A 32 -14.39 -5.37 0.99
N GLY A 33 -14.95 -6.55 1.26
CA GLY A 33 -14.51 -7.80 0.62
C GLY A 33 -13.06 -8.24 0.91
N VAL A 34 -12.46 -7.77 2.00
CA VAL A 34 -11.09 -8.14 2.43
C VAL A 34 -11.12 -8.96 3.73
N PRO A 35 -10.19 -9.93 3.91
CA PRO A 35 -10.13 -10.76 5.11
C PRO A 35 -9.68 -9.98 6.36
N THR A 36 -8.71 -9.07 6.19
CA THR A 36 -8.25 -8.16 7.26
C THR A 36 -8.87 -6.80 7.01
N ARG A 37 -9.62 -6.27 7.99
CA ARG A 37 -10.23 -4.94 7.92
C ARG A 37 -9.42 -3.95 8.73
N LEU A 38 -9.38 -2.69 8.28
CA LEU A 38 -8.72 -1.60 9.00
C LEU A 38 -9.33 -1.41 10.41
N ASP A 39 -10.66 -1.47 10.48
CA ASP A 39 -11.53 -1.17 11.62
C ASP A 39 -12.18 -2.42 12.24
N GLY A 40 -11.60 -3.60 12.01
CA GLY A 40 -12.09 -4.86 12.58
C GLY A 40 -11.95 -4.95 14.10
N ASP A 41 -12.44 -6.06 14.64
CA ASP A 41 -12.33 -6.35 16.07
C ASP A 41 -10.86 -6.48 16.52
N PRO A 42 -10.50 -6.03 17.73
CA PRO A 42 -9.13 -6.12 18.21
C PRO A 42 -8.67 -7.57 18.32
N GLN A 43 -7.50 -7.86 17.74
CA GLN A 43 -6.89 -9.20 17.78
C GLN A 43 -5.70 -9.31 18.74
N SER A 44 -5.17 -8.17 19.19
CA SER A 44 -4.03 -8.10 20.10
C SER A 44 -4.18 -6.94 21.08
N PRO A 45 -3.42 -6.92 22.19
CA PRO A 45 -3.41 -5.80 23.12
C PRO A 45 -3.03 -4.49 22.42
N LEU A 46 -3.63 -3.37 22.83
CA LEU A 46 -3.46 -2.06 22.19
C LEU A 46 -2.00 -1.69 21.91
N LEU A 47 -1.11 -1.84 22.91
CA LEU A 47 0.29 -1.46 22.75
C LEU A 47 1.01 -2.34 21.71
N THR A 48 0.65 -3.62 21.63
CA THR A 48 1.18 -4.56 20.63
C THR A 48 0.68 -4.19 19.24
N ALA A 49 -0.61 -3.90 19.09
CA ALA A 49 -1.20 -3.45 17.83
C ALA A 49 -0.51 -2.18 17.31
N LEU A 50 -0.40 -1.16 18.18
CA LEU A 50 0.27 0.09 17.84
C LEU A 50 1.74 -0.10 17.45
N ALA A 51 2.49 -0.94 18.17
CA ALA A 51 3.89 -1.21 17.85
C ALA A 51 4.04 -1.90 16.48
N ILE A 52 3.18 -2.88 16.18
CA ILE A 52 3.20 -3.59 14.89
C ILE A 52 2.80 -2.65 13.75
N ASP A 53 1.68 -1.94 13.88
CA ASP A 53 1.19 -1.05 12.82
C ASP A 53 2.16 0.11 12.57
N ALA A 54 2.74 0.70 13.63
CA ALA A 54 3.75 1.73 13.50
C ALA A 54 5.02 1.20 12.80
N ALA A 55 5.44 -0.04 13.11
CA ALA A 55 6.58 -0.66 12.44
C ALA A 55 6.29 -0.94 10.96
N LEU A 56 5.09 -1.43 10.62
CA LEU A 56 4.66 -1.67 9.23
C LEU A 56 4.58 -0.37 8.43
N LEU A 57 3.98 0.67 9.00
CA LEU A 57 3.90 1.99 8.39
C LEU A 57 5.29 2.60 8.20
N THR A 58 6.17 2.47 9.19
CA THR A 58 7.56 2.94 9.12
C THR A 58 8.33 2.19 8.04
N LEU A 59 8.20 0.87 7.95
CA LEU A 59 8.83 0.06 6.91
C LEU A 59 8.42 0.56 5.51
N PHE A 60 7.13 0.75 5.28
CA PHE A 60 6.63 1.29 4.01
C PHE A 60 7.13 2.71 3.76
N ALA A 61 6.98 3.61 4.73
CA ALA A 61 7.36 5.02 4.59
C ALA A 61 8.86 5.20 4.34
N VAL A 62 9.72 4.48 5.09
CA VAL A 62 11.17 4.50 4.91
C VAL A 62 11.56 3.90 3.57
N GLN A 63 11.04 2.72 3.22
CA GLN A 63 11.34 2.08 1.94
C GLN A 63 10.99 3.01 0.77
N HIS A 64 9.76 3.54 0.75
CA HIS A 64 9.28 4.41 -0.30
C HIS A 64 10.09 5.73 -0.35
N SER A 65 10.34 6.34 0.80
CA SER A 65 11.06 7.62 0.89
C SER A 65 12.52 7.50 0.49
N VAL A 66 13.22 6.46 0.95
CA VAL A 66 14.64 6.23 0.65
C VAL A 66 14.80 5.99 -0.84
N MET A 67 13.99 5.10 -1.43
CA MET A 67 14.10 4.81 -2.85
C MET A 67 13.69 6.01 -3.73
N ALA A 68 12.93 6.96 -3.20
CA ALA A 68 12.60 8.20 -3.91
C ALA A 68 13.78 9.20 -3.95
N ARG A 69 14.78 9.04 -3.06
CA ARG A 69 15.94 9.94 -3.01
C ARG A 69 16.89 9.74 -4.18
N ARG A 70 17.47 10.85 -4.65
CA ARG A 70 18.40 10.87 -5.78
C ARG A 70 19.64 10.00 -5.55
N TRP A 71 20.26 10.08 -4.37
CA TRP A 71 21.45 9.29 -4.03
C TRP A 71 21.18 7.78 -4.09
N PHE A 72 19.99 7.33 -3.69
CA PHE A 72 19.64 5.92 -3.75
C PHE A 72 19.51 5.45 -5.19
N LYS A 73 18.88 6.24 -6.06
CA LYS A 73 18.76 5.94 -7.50
C LYS A 73 20.14 5.85 -8.16
N GLU A 74 21.00 6.83 -7.89
CA GLU A 74 22.38 6.86 -8.41
C GLU A 74 23.17 5.61 -7.97
N TRP A 75 23.07 5.19 -6.70
CA TRP A 75 23.69 3.95 -6.22
C TRP A 75 23.06 2.68 -6.81
N TRP A 76 21.73 2.61 -6.83
CA TRP A 76 20.98 1.44 -7.30
C TRP A 76 21.27 1.12 -8.77
N THR A 77 21.47 2.15 -9.58
CA THR A 77 21.77 1.99 -11.02
C THR A 77 23.15 1.38 -11.30
N GLN A 78 24.02 1.29 -10.29
CA GLN A 78 25.28 0.55 -10.37
C GLN A 78 25.07 -0.98 -10.28
N ILE A 79 23.94 -1.40 -9.70
CA ILE A 79 23.60 -2.82 -9.49
C ILE A 79 22.55 -3.27 -10.52
N ALA A 80 21.50 -2.48 -10.71
CA ALA A 80 20.38 -2.79 -11.57
C ALA A 80 20.31 -1.84 -12.79
N PRO A 81 19.91 -2.32 -13.98
CA PRO A 81 19.73 -1.46 -15.14
C PRO A 81 18.68 -0.37 -14.90
N TRP A 82 18.97 0.87 -15.32
CA TRP A 82 18.04 2.02 -15.27
C TRP A 82 16.64 1.70 -15.83
N THR A 83 16.58 0.83 -16.86
CA THR A 83 15.33 0.43 -17.50
C THR A 83 14.33 -0.28 -16.58
N ILE A 84 14.79 -0.97 -15.53
CA ILE A 84 13.91 -1.69 -14.59
C ILE A 84 13.75 -0.99 -13.24
N GLU A 85 14.51 0.09 -12.99
CA GLU A 85 14.52 0.82 -11.71
C GLU A 85 13.10 1.16 -11.22
N ARG A 86 12.29 1.78 -12.09
CA ARG A 86 10.91 2.18 -11.74
C ARG A 86 10.04 0.97 -11.40
N SER A 87 10.12 -0.09 -12.21
CA SER A 87 9.36 -1.32 -11.97
C SER A 87 9.76 -1.98 -10.65
N THR A 88 11.04 -1.97 -10.32
CA THR A 88 11.58 -2.49 -9.06
C THR A 88 11.13 -1.65 -7.86
N PHE A 89 11.16 -0.32 -7.98
CA PHE A 89 10.62 0.59 -6.97
C PHE A 89 9.16 0.27 -6.66
N VAL A 90 8.33 0.19 -7.72
CA VAL A 90 6.89 -0.08 -7.62
C VAL A 90 6.64 -1.45 -7.00
N LEU A 91 7.41 -2.46 -7.39
CA LEU A 91 7.31 -3.81 -6.82
C LEU A 91 7.61 -3.81 -5.32
N PHE A 92 8.72 -3.23 -4.88
CA PHE A 92 9.07 -3.21 -3.45
C PHE A 92 8.08 -2.41 -2.60
N ALA A 93 7.60 -1.28 -3.11
CA ALA A 93 6.54 -0.51 -2.44
C ALA A 93 5.24 -1.33 -2.33
N SER A 94 4.88 -2.05 -3.39
CA SER A 94 3.70 -2.92 -3.40
C SER A 94 3.83 -4.08 -2.42
N LEU A 95 5.02 -4.70 -2.31
CA LEU A 95 5.29 -5.77 -1.36
C LEU A 95 5.24 -5.28 0.09
N ALA A 96 5.77 -4.08 0.37
CA ALA A 96 5.67 -3.47 1.69
C ALA A 96 4.21 -3.19 2.08
N LEU A 97 3.39 -2.71 1.14
CA LEU A 97 1.95 -2.55 1.36
C LEU A 97 1.22 -3.89 1.56
N ILE A 98 1.54 -4.92 0.78
CA ILE A 98 0.97 -6.28 0.98
C ILE A 98 1.29 -6.78 2.39
N ALA A 99 2.54 -6.62 2.84
CA ALA A 99 2.93 -6.99 4.20
C ALA A 99 2.16 -6.19 5.26
N LEU A 100 1.98 -4.89 5.03
CA LEU A 100 1.17 -4.03 5.89
C LEU A 100 -0.27 -4.54 5.99
N PHE A 101 -0.94 -4.76 4.86
CA PHE A 101 -2.32 -5.24 4.85
C PHE A 101 -2.48 -6.61 5.49
N TRP A 102 -1.49 -7.48 5.31
CA TRP A 102 -1.53 -8.83 5.86
C TRP A 102 -1.32 -8.83 7.38
N LYS A 103 -0.43 -7.97 7.89
CA LYS A 103 -0.04 -7.98 9.31
C LYS A 103 -0.70 -6.90 10.16
N TRP A 104 -1.52 -6.05 9.54
CA TRP A 104 -2.28 -5.01 10.21
C TRP A 104 -3.01 -5.54 11.44
N GLN A 105 -2.97 -4.78 12.53
CA GLN A 105 -3.62 -5.11 13.80
C GLN A 105 -4.79 -4.16 14.06
N PRO A 106 -6.04 -4.59 13.86
CA PRO A 106 -7.18 -3.73 14.15
C PRO A 106 -7.20 -3.30 15.62
N ILE A 107 -7.44 -2.02 15.87
CA ILE A 107 -7.52 -1.45 17.23
C ILE A 107 -8.94 -1.59 17.82
N GLY A 108 -9.95 -1.74 16.96
CA GLY A 108 -11.36 -1.97 17.30
C GLY A 108 -12.03 -0.91 18.17
N MET A 109 -11.49 0.30 18.21
CA MET A 109 -12.08 1.44 18.92
C MET A 109 -12.66 2.43 17.90
N PRO A 110 -13.98 2.66 17.89
CA PRO A 110 -14.56 3.71 17.06
C PRO A 110 -14.16 5.08 17.63
N ILE A 111 -13.41 5.87 16.85
CA ILE A 111 -13.00 7.23 17.23
C ILE A 111 -14.18 8.20 17.05
N TRP A 112 -14.92 8.04 15.95
CA TRP A 112 -16.13 8.81 15.64
C TRP A 112 -17.05 7.95 14.78
N THR A 113 -18.35 8.27 14.79
CA THR A 113 -19.35 7.62 13.94
C THR A 113 -20.26 8.67 13.33
N VAL A 114 -20.65 8.47 12.08
CA VAL A 114 -21.63 9.33 11.40
C VAL A 114 -22.87 8.50 11.09
N THR A 115 -23.98 8.89 11.71
CA THR A 115 -25.29 8.24 11.55
C THR A 115 -26.15 8.89 10.48
N ASP A 116 -25.94 10.19 10.20
CA ASP A 116 -26.69 10.93 9.18
C ASP A 116 -26.42 10.33 7.77
N PRO A 117 -27.46 9.85 7.06
CA PRO A 117 -27.30 9.21 5.76
C PRO A 117 -26.74 10.14 4.68
N ALA A 118 -27.08 11.45 4.71
CA ALA A 118 -26.61 12.41 3.72
C ALA A 118 -25.11 12.69 3.92
N VAL A 119 -24.67 12.90 5.16
CA VAL A 119 -23.24 13.09 5.47
C VAL A 119 -22.45 11.85 5.10
N ARG A 120 -22.97 10.65 5.39
CA ARG A 120 -22.34 9.39 4.99
C ARG A 120 -22.22 9.26 3.47
N ALA A 121 -23.25 9.63 2.70
CA ALA A 121 -23.19 9.61 1.24
C ALA A 121 -22.12 10.56 0.68
N VAL A 122 -21.99 11.75 1.28
CA VAL A 122 -20.91 12.71 0.93
C VAL A 122 -19.53 12.09 1.20
N LEU A 123 -19.32 11.49 2.37
CA LEU A 123 -18.04 10.86 2.72
C LEU A 123 -17.66 9.72 1.77
N TRP A 124 -18.62 8.85 1.41
CA TRP A 124 -18.38 7.78 0.43
C TRP A 124 -18.12 8.30 -0.98
N THR A 125 -18.80 9.39 -1.38
CA THR A 125 -18.55 10.04 -2.66
C THR A 125 -17.16 10.65 -2.71
N LEU A 126 -16.72 11.33 -1.64
CA LEU A 126 -15.37 11.87 -1.52
C LEU A 126 -14.32 10.77 -1.52
N PHE A 127 -14.58 9.66 -0.82
CA PHE A 127 -13.72 8.47 -0.84
C PHE A 127 -13.55 7.95 -2.27
N ALA A 128 -14.65 7.70 -2.99
CA ALA A 128 -14.60 7.18 -4.36
C ALA A 128 -13.92 8.17 -5.32
N ALA A 129 -14.25 9.46 -5.21
CA ALA A 129 -13.64 10.51 -6.02
C ALA A 129 -12.14 10.62 -5.78
N GLY A 130 -11.69 10.59 -4.52
CA GLY A 130 -10.27 10.68 -4.16
C GLY A 130 -9.45 9.55 -4.80
N TRP A 131 -9.92 8.30 -4.69
CA TRP A 131 -9.25 7.17 -5.35
C TRP A 131 -9.29 7.23 -6.88
N GLY A 132 -10.27 7.91 -7.47
CA GLY A 132 -10.35 8.11 -8.92
C GLY A 132 -9.38 9.16 -9.48
N THR A 133 -8.73 9.96 -8.63
CA THR A 133 -7.78 11.00 -9.06
C THR A 133 -6.32 10.58 -9.11
N VAL A 134 -5.98 9.46 -8.49
CA VAL A 134 -4.61 8.90 -8.39
C VAL A 134 -4.34 7.87 -9.48
#